data_AF-A0A350UD45-F1
#
_entry.id   AF-A0A350UD45-F1
#
_cell.length_a   1.000
_cell.length_b   1.000
_cell.length_c   1.000
_cell.angle_alpha   90.00
_cell.angle_beta   90.00
_cell.angle_gamma   90.00
#
_symmetry.space_group_name_H-M   'P 1'
#
loop_
_entity.id
_entity.type
_entity.pdbx_description
1 polymer ?
#
loop_
_entity_poly.entity_id
_entity_poly.type
_entity_poly.pdbx_seq_one_letter_code
_entity_poly.pdbx_strand_id
1 'polypeptide(L)'
;MNLSDDQIQKIIERAQSAMRDVPAAPHVRDALAGDADTLVLVPGFVPAPERALAVLARQYGKRTQLVFLSDAVFTADETSGCSLDWATQQNELVEMLVRAQHAVLLAPNTALLARMGAGDNAEDFSEALVRRILWGKAVDVLLDFEPPKFRRDTYFARLAEAIDQLTSMGFRFFTYQPCEGTNSGVLALVTEREVVEAKQSGRKTIVCAAGAIVTPLAVDTAKELQIHIERAQV
;
A
#
# COMPACT_ATOMS: atom_id res chain seq x y z
N MET A 1 23.82 -34.62 25.08
CA MET A 1 24.11 -33.49 25.98
C MET A 1 22.77 -32.93 26.41
N ASN A 2 22.33 -33.27 27.62
CA ASN A 2 21.07 -32.78 28.16
C ASN A 2 21.34 -31.40 28.77
N LEU A 3 20.65 -30.38 28.25
CA LEU A 3 20.66 -29.05 28.85
C LEU A 3 20.08 -29.19 30.26
N SER A 4 20.79 -28.66 31.27
CA SER A 4 20.32 -28.69 32.65
C SER A 4 19.12 -27.76 32.81
N ASP A 5 18.19 -28.07 33.72
CA ASP A 5 16.99 -27.27 33.97
C ASP A 5 17.29 -25.78 34.22
N ASP A 6 18.43 -25.47 34.84
CA ASP A 6 18.93 -24.09 35.04
C ASP A 6 19.23 -23.33 33.73
N GLN A 7 19.66 -24.04 32.68
CA GLN A 7 19.91 -23.45 31.36
C GLN A 7 18.60 -23.20 30.62
N ILE A 8 17.62 -24.10 30.79
CA ILE A 8 16.27 -23.92 30.23
C ILE A 8 15.61 -22.70 30.90
N GLN A 9 15.71 -22.58 32.22
CA GLN A 9 15.17 -21.45 32.97
C GLN A 9 15.77 -20.11 32.52
N LYS A 10 17.10 -20.05 32.33
CA LYS A 10 17.79 -18.85 31.84
C LYS A 10 17.43 -18.47 30.40
N ILE A 11 17.12 -19.45 29.55
CA ILE A 11 16.66 -19.20 28.18
C ILE A 11 15.23 -18.66 28.21
N ILE A 12 14.36 -19.21 29.06
CA ILE A 12 12.99 -18.73 29.24
C ILE A 12 12.97 -17.29 29.79
N GLU A 13 13.79 -16.99 30.81
CA GLU A 13 13.90 -15.64 31.36
C GLU A 13 14.46 -14.63 30.34
N ARG A 14 15.44 -15.04 29.52
CA ARG A 14 15.95 -14.20 28.42
C ARG A 14 14.91 -13.96 27.33
N ALA A 15 14.14 -14.98 26.95
CA ALA A 15 13.06 -14.83 25.98
C ALA A 15 11.94 -13.92 26.52
N GLN A 16 11.56 -14.07 27.79
CA GLN A 16 10.54 -13.23 28.44
C GLN A 16 10.99 -11.79 28.65
N SER A 17 12.28 -11.56 28.92
CA SER A 17 12.85 -10.21 29.02
C SER A 17 12.90 -9.53 27.65
N ALA A 18 13.28 -10.26 26.60
CA ALA A 18 13.25 -9.75 25.22
C ALA A 18 11.84 -9.45 24.71
N MET A 19 10.80 -10.13 25.21
CA MET A 19 9.40 -9.83 24.92
C MET A 19 8.83 -8.66 25.73
N ARG A 20 9.42 -8.31 26.88
CA ARG A 20 9.00 -7.16 27.70
C ARG A 20 9.53 -5.81 27.20
N ASP A 21 10.61 -5.83 26.41
CA ASP A 21 11.19 -4.63 25.80
C ASP A 21 10.54 -4.26 24.44
N VAL A 22 9.50 -4.99 24.01
CA VAL A 22 8.60 -4.50 22.96
C VAL A 22 7.71 -3.44 23.62
N PRO A 23 7.77 -2.16 23.22
CA PRO A 23 6.88 -1.16 23.79
C PRO A 23 5.43 -1.60 23.57
N ALA A 24 4.67 -1.68 24.66
CA ALA A 24 3.25 -1.98 24.59
C ALA A 24 2.59 -1.00 23.60
N ALA A 25 1.89 -1.53 22.61
CA ALA A 25 1.15 -0.71 21.66
C ALA A 25 0.23 0.24 22.47
N PRO A 26 0.21 1.54 22.18
CA PRO A 26 -0.59 2.49 22.93
C PRO A 26 -2.06 2.06 22.91
N HIS A 27 -2.71 2.17 24.06
CA HIS A 27 -4.11 1.77 24.22
C HIS A 27 -5.00 2.56 23.26
N VAL A 28 -5.98 1.87 22.66
CA VAL A 28 -6.96 2.43 21.70
C VAL A 28 -7.61 3.74 22.17
N ARG A 29 -7.75 3.91 23.49
CA ARG A 29 -8.28 5.14 24.10
C ARG A 29 -7.39 6.36 23.91
N ASP A 30 -6.06 6.21 23.89
CA ASP A 30 -5.14 7.32 23.61
C ASP A 30 -5.08 7.62 22.10
N ALA A 31 -5.28 6.59 21.27
CA ALA A 31 -5.42 6.70 19.82
C ALA A 31 -6.69 7.43 19.37
N LEU A 32 -7.78 7.34 20.13
CA LEU A 32 -9.04 8.08 19.90
C LEU A 32 -8.99 9.55 20.33
N ALA A 33 -7.95 9.96 21.07
CA ALA A 33 -7.74 11.33 21.53
C ALA A 33 -6.96 12.20 20.53
N GLY A 34 -6.31 11.58 19.53
CA GLY A 34 -5.60 12.29 18.48
C GLY A 34 -6.54 12.64 17.31
N ASP A 35 -6.62 13.91 16.95
CA ASP A 35 -7.19 14.36 15.66
C ASP A 35 -6.24 13.93 14.52
N ALA A 36 -6.17 12.64 14.21
CA ALA A 36 -5.51 12.19 12.99
C ALA A 36 -6.43 12.46 11.80
N ASP A 37 -5.97 13.29 10.86
CA ASP A 37 -6.73 13.58 9.64
C ASP A 37 -6.74 12.36 8.69
N THR A 38 -5.70 11.53 8.78
CA THR A 38 -5.51 10.36 7.92
C THR A 38 -5.38 9.08 8.75
N LEU A 39 -6.27 8.13 8.46
CA LEU A 39 -6.25 6.79 9.03
C LEU A 39 -5.66 5.79 8.04
N VAL A 40 -4.61 5.07 8.44
CA VAL A 40 -3.92 4.10 7.58
C VAL A 40 -4.13 2.71 8.16
N LEU A 41 -4.90 1.88 7.46
CA LEU A 41 -5.15 0.50 7.82
C LEU A 41 -4.02 -0.38 7.30
N VAL A 42 -3.41 -1.14 8.19
CA VAL A 42 -2.31 -2.06 7.91
C VAL A 42 -2.81 -3.49 8.13
N PRO A 43 -3.26 -4.19 7.07
CA PRO A 43 -3.86 -5.51 7.18
C PRO A 43 -2.85 -6.64 7.39
N GLY A 44 -1.56 -6.35 7.24
CA GLY A 44 -0.52 -7.38 7.21
C GLY A 44 0.87 -6.80 7.03
N PHE A 45 1.75 -7.65 6.51
CA PHE A 45 3.13 -7.30 6.20
C PHE A 45 3.25 -6.14 5.21
N VAL A 46 4.13 -5.18 5.50
CA VAL A 46 4.44 -4.03 4.64
C VAL A 46 5.93 -4.10 4.23
N PRO A 47 6.24 -4.32 2.94
CA PRO A 47 7.61 -4.23 2.45
C PRO A 47 8.17 -2.81 2.57
N ALA A 48 9.40 -2.62 3.06
CA ALA A 48 10.06 -1.30 3.15
C ALA A 48 9.15 -0.17 3.71
N PRO A 49 8.63 -0.33 4.96
CA PRO A 49 7.63 0.56 5.54
C PRO A 49 8.07 2.03 5.57
N GLU A 50 9.36 2.31 5.73
CA GLU A 50 9.93 3.66 5.67
C GLU A 50 9.63 4.38 4.35
N ARG A 51 9.63 3.66 3.23
CA ARG A 51 9.30 4.22 1.91
C ARG A 51 7.81 4.48 1.78
N ALA A 52 6.99 3.57 2.29
CA ALA A 52 5.55 3.73 2.28
C ALA A 52 5.12 4.94 3.12
N LEU A 53 5.72 5.11 4.29
CA LEU A 53 5.50 6.27 5.17
C LEU A 53 5.95 7.58 4.53
N ALA A 54 7.08 7.59 3.81
CA ALA A 54 7.51 8.77 3.07
C ALA A 54 6.48 9.20 2.00
N VAL A 55 5.87 8.24 1.30
CA VAL A 55 4.79 8.50 0.33
C VAL A 55 3.54 9.04 1.03
N LEU A 56 3.12 8.42 2.15
CA LEU A 56 1.97 8.87 2.94
C LEU A 56 2.17 10.30 3.48
N ALA A 57 3.35 10.60 4.03
CA ALA A 57 3.67 11.92 4.55
C ALA A 57 3.67 13.00 3.46
N ARG A 58 4.12 12.67 2.23
CA ARG A 58 4.07 13.58 1.09
C ARG A 58 2.64 13.85 0.63
N GLN A 59 1.78 12.84 0.66
CA GLN A 59 0.42 12.91 0.11
C GLN A 59 -0.58 13.52 1.10
N TYR A 60 -0.49 13.17 2.39
CA TYR A 60 -1.48 13.53 3.41
C TYR A 60 -0.92 14.34 4.58
N GLY A 61 0.39 14.58 4.62
CA GLY A 61 1.06 15.31 5.71
C GLY A 61 1.35 14.45 6.94
N LYS A 62 1.70 15.13 8.04
CA LYS A 62 2.24 14.49 9.26
C LYS A 62 1.18 13.91 10.21
N ARG A 63 -0.10 14.24 10.05
CA ARG A 63 -1.19 13.80 10.95
C ARG A 63 -1.76 12.45 10.51
N THR A 64 -0.89 11.45 10.56
CA THR A 64 -1.20 10.08 10.13
C THR A 64 -1.26 9.15 11.34
N GLN A 65 -2.29 8.32 11.41
CA GLN A 65 -2.43 7.28 12.41
C GLN A 65 -2.45 5.90 11.74
N LEU A 66 -1.54 5.02 12.15
CA LEU A 66 -1.50 3.64 11.70
C LEU A 66 -2.43 2.79 12.57
N VAL A 67 -3.20 1.90 11.93
CA VAL A 67 -4.03 0.90 12.58
C VAL A 67 -3.61 -0.46 12.08
N PHE A 68 -2.95 -1.23 12.95
CA PHE A 68 -2.49 -2.57 12.67
C PHE A 68 -3.62 -3.57 12.94
N LEU A 69 -4.09 -4.23 11.88
CA LEU A 69 -5.16 -5.24 11.92
C LEU A 69 -4.58 -6.67 11.94
N SER A 70 -3.27 -6.78 12.13
CA SER A 70 -2.51 -8.03 12.26
C SER A 70 -1.35 -7.81 13.23
N ASP A 71 -0.66 -8.89 13.60
CA ASP A 71 0.53 -8.84 14.46
C ASP A 71 1.75 -8.16 13.81
N ALA A 72 1.69 -7.88 12.49
CA ALA A 72 2.76 -7.21 11.79
C ALA A 72 2.78 -5.71 12.13
N VAL A 73 3.65 -5.33 13.06
CA VAL A 73 3.85 -3.94 13.49
C VAL A 73 5.23 -3.44 13.06
N PHE A 74 5.30 -2.20 12.59
CA PHE A 74 6.55 -1.49 12.35
C PHE A 74 6.53 -0.13 13.04
N THR A 75 7.69 0.32 13.48
CA THR A 75 7.86 1.59 14.18
C THR A 75 8.21 2.70 13.21
N ALA A 76 7.65 3.88 13.45
CA ALA A 76 7.97 5.11 12.74
C ALA A 76 8.10 6.24 13.76
N ASP A 77 9.24 6.93 13.78
CA ASP A 77 9.59 7.90 14.83
C ASP A 77 8.59 9.07 14.97
N GLU A 78 7.78 9.35 13.95
CA GLU A 78 6.79 10.45 13.95
C GLU A 78 5.33 9.99 13.78
N THR A 79 5.04 8.69 13.64
CA THR A 79 3.69 8.19 13.33
C THR A 79 3.08 7.46 14.52
N SER A 80 1.92 7.92 14.98
CA SER A 80 1.17 7.21 16.02
C SER A 80 0.55 5.94 15.45
N GLY A 81 0.70 4.82 16.15
CA GLY A 81 0.16 3.52 15.72
C GLY A 81 -0.58 2.82 16.84
N CYS A 82 -1.73 2.20 16.55
CA CYS A 82 -2.43 1.30 17.46
C CYS A 82 -2.75 -0.03 16.77
N SER A 83 -2.94 -1.09 17.55
CA SER A 83 -3.42 -2.37 17.06
C SER A 83 -4.90 -2.54 17.38
N LEU A 84 -5.66 -3.07 16.44
CA LEU A 84 -7.08 -3.40 16.60
C LEU A 84 -7.35 -4.82 16.11
N ASP A 85 -8.09 -5.57 16.91
CA ASP A 85 -8.67 -6.84 16.50
C ASP A 85 -10.09 -6.60 15.97
N TRP A 86 -10.30 -6.85 14.67
CA TRP A 86 -11.60 -6.69 14.04
C TRP A 86 -12.71 -7.51 14.71
N ALA A 87 -12.39 -8.73 15.18
CA ALA A 87 -13.38 -9.63 15.78
C ALA A 87 -13.98 -9.07 17.07
N THR A 88 -13.24 -8.23 17.79
CA THR A 88 -13.64 -7.69 19.08
C THR A 88 -13.85 -6.18 19.09
N GLN A 89 -13.29 -5.44 18.12
CA GLN A 89 -13.19 -3.98 18.11
C GLN A 89 -13.71 -3.33 16.82
N GLN A 90 -14.74 -3.95 16.21
CA GLN A 90 -15.38 -3.44 15.00
C GLN A 90 -15.90 -2.00 15.16
N ASN A 91 -16.52 -1.68 16.30
CA ASN A 91 -17.12 -0.36 16.52
C ASN A 91 -16.04 0.74 16.60
N GLU A 92 -14.92 0.46 17.27
CA GLU A 92 -13.79 1.38 17.38
C GLU A 92 -13.21 1.71 16.00
N LEU A 93 -12.97 0.69 15.17
CA LEU A 93 -12.48 0.91 13.81
C LEU A 93 -13.46 1.73 12.97
N VAL A 94 -14.76 1.43 13.07
CA VAL A 94 -15.81 2.16 12.36
C VAL A 94 -15.87 3.62 12.82
N GLU A 95 -15.80 3.90 14.11
CA GLU A 95 -15.77 5.27 14.64
C GLU A 95 -14.56 6.06 14.12
N MET A 96 -13.38 5.43 14.12
CA MET A 96 -12.16 6.02 13.58
C MET A 96 -12.30 6.34 12.10
N LEU A 97 -12.88 5.42 11.31
CA LEU A 97 -13.19 5.66 9.90
C LEU A 97 -14.21 6.81 9.75
N VAL A 98 -15.28 6.86 10.53
CA VAL A 98 -16.28 7.94 10.42
C VAL A 98 -15.63 9.32 10.64
N ARG A 99 -14.70 9.44 11.60
CA ARG A 99 -14.03 10.71 11.92
C ARG A 99 -12.93 11.09 10.92
N ALA A 100 -12.10 10.14 10.51
CA ALA A 100 -10.93 10.42 9.67
C ALA A 100 -11.32 11.08 8.34
N GLN A 101 -10.61 12.13 7.94
CA GLN A 101 -10.82 12.80 6.65
C GLN A 101 -10.40 11.88 5.49
N HIS A 102 -9.23 11.25 5.63
CA HIS A 102 -8.68 10.30 4.68
C HIS A 102 -8.59 8.90 5.29
N ALA A 103 -8.85 7.86 4.50
CA ALA A 103 -8.55 6.48 4.85
C ALA A 103 -7.67 5.86 3.77
N VAL A 104 -6.60 5.20 4.18
CA VAL A 104 -5.66 4.52 3.28
C VAL A 104 -5.53 3.06 3.71
N LEU A 105 -5.73 2.13 2.78
CA LEU A 105 -5.38 0.73 2.95
C LEU A 105 -3.95 0.51 2.47
N LEU A 106 -3.05 0.17 3.39
CA LEU A 106 -1.62 0.07 3.13
C LEU A 106 -1.20 -1.35 2.79
N ALA A 107 -0.53 -1.52 1.64
CA ALA A 107 0.04 -2.78 1.17
C ALA A 107 -0.88 -4.00 1.40
N PRO A 108 -2.15 -3.95 0.96
CA PRO A 108 -3.04 -5.09 1.12
C PRO A 108 -2.51 -6.29 0.37
N ASN A 109 -2.60 -7.47 0.98
CA ASN A 109 -2.25 -8.69 0.26
C ASN A 109 -3.21 -8.91 -0.92
N THR A 110 -2.72 -9.61 -1.94
CA THR A 110 -3.47 -9.86 -3.18
C THR A 110 -4.75 -10.67 -2.97
N ALA A 111 -4.80 -11.51 -1.93
CA ALA A 111 -6.01 -12.26 -1.58
C ALA A 111 -7.12 -11.35 -1.04
N LEU A 112 -6.76 -10.36 -0.20
CA LEU A 112 -7.67 -9.33 0.29
C LEU A 112 -8.22 -8.50 -0.88
N LEU A 113 -7.37 -8.04 -1.79
CA LEU A 113 -7.81 -7.33 -3.00
C LEU A 113 -8.81 -8.15 -3.81
N ALA A 114 -8.53 -9.44 -4.03
CA ALA A 114 -9.40 -10.34 -4.78
C ALA A 114 -10.77 -10.55 -4.09
N ARG A 115 -10.79 -10.75 -2.76
CA ARG A 115 -12.03 -10.86 -1.99
C ARG A 115 -12.85 -9.58 -2.06
N MET A 116 -12.19 -8.44 -1.84
CA MET A 116 -12.85 -7.14 -1.88
C MET A 116 -13.47 -6.85 -3.25
N GLY A 117 -12.73 -7.10 -4.35
CA GLY A 117 -13.24 -6.93 -5.71
C GLY A 117 -14.44 -7.82 -6.03
N ALA A 118 -14.43 -9.06 -5.52
CA ALA A 118 -15.54 -10.00 -5.67
C ALA A 118 -16.77 -9.67 -4.79
N GLY A 119 -16.68 -8.68 -3.89
CA GLY A 119 -17.72 -8.39 -2.91
C GLY A 119 -17.81 -9.41 -1.78
N ASP A 120 -16.82 -10.30 -1.65
CA ASP A 120 -16.72 -11.29 -0.59
C ASP A 120 -16.10 -10.65 0.66
N ASN A 121 -16.88 -9.75 1.28
CA ASN A 121 -16.46 -8.93 2.42
C ASN A 121 -17.14 -9.33 3.73
N ALA A 122 -17.89 -10.45 3.73
CA ALA A 122 -18.55 -10.93 4.93
C ALA A 122 -17.49 -11.23 6.00
N GLU A 123 -17.69 -10.68 7.21
CA GLU A 123 -16.88 -10.95 8.40
C GLU A 123 -15.48 -10.31 8.45
N ASP A 124 -15.11 -9.44 7.50
CA ASP A 124 -13.80 -8.75 7.48
C ASP A 124 -13.96 -7.21 7.55
N PHE A 125 -12.91 -6.50 7.95
CA PHE A 125 -12.88 -5.04 8.05
C PHE A 125 -13.08 -4.36 6.68
N SER A 126 -12.93 -5.10 5.58
CA SER A 126 -13.18 -4.60 4.23
C SER A 126 -14.61 -4.10 4.03
N GLU A 127 -15.59 -4.68 4.72
CA GLU A 127 -16.97 -4.19 4.72
C GLU A 127 -17.06 -2.75 5.27
N ALA A 128 -16.26 -2.42 6.29
CA ALA A 128 -16.22 -1.05 6.82
C ALA A 128 -15.64 -0.06 5.80
N LEU A 129 -14.69 -0.50 4.95
CA LEU A 129 -14.15 0.32 3.85
C LEU A 129 -15.19 0.55 2.75
N VAL A 130 -15.95 -0.48 2.37
CA VAL A 130 -17.04 -0.33 1.41
C VAL A 130 -18.11 0.62 1.94
N ARG A 131 -18.51 0.47 3.21
CA ARG A 131 -19.45 1.39 3.87
C ARG A 131 -18.95 2.83 3.88
N ARG A 132 -17.66 3.05 4.11
CA ARG A 132 -17.05 4.38 4.04
C ARG A 132 -17.25 5.04 2.67
N ILE A 133 -17.08 4.29 1.58
CA ILE A 133 -17.33 4.79 0.22
C ILE A 133 -18.82 5.12 0.05
N LEU A 134 -19.71 4.28 0.56
CA LEU A 134 -21.16 4.54 0.53
C LEU A 134 -21.57 5.78 1.34
N TRP A 135 -20.78 6.19 2.34
CA TRP A 135 -20.94 7.47 3.05
C TRP A 135 -20.40 8.67 2.26
N GLY A 136 -19.94 8.47 1.02
CA GLY A 136 -19.35 9.50 0.18
C GLY A 136 -17.91 9.87 0.55
N LYS A 137 -17.23 9.05 1.36
CA LYS A 137 -15.82 9.28 1.74
C LYS A 137 -14.91 8.33 0.96
N ALA A 138 -13.90 8.88 0.29
CA ALA A 138 -12.95 8.09 -0.47
C ALA A 138 -12.10 7.16 0.42
N VAL A 139 -11.67 6.05 -0.18
CA VAL A 139 -10.66 5.13 0.35
C VAL A 139 -9.53 5.05 -0.67
N ASP A 140 -8.32 5.32 -0.20
CA ASP A 140 -7.11 5.17 -1.00
C ASP A 140 -6.46 3.82 -0.68
N VAL A 141 -5.79 3.23 -1.66
CA VAL A 141 -5.06 1.97 -1.53
C VAL A 141 -3.64 2.20 -1.98
N LEU A 142 -2.68 2.02 -1.08
CA LEU A 142 -1.26 2.18 -1.36
C LEU A 142 -0.62 0.81 -1.58
N LEU A 143 -0.39 0.45 -2.84
CA LEU A 143 0.19 -0.82 -3.26
C LEU A 143 1.72 -0.79 -3.21
N ASP A 144 2.30 -1.91 -2.85
CA ASP A 144 3.75 -2.19 -2.84
C ASP A 144 4.26 -2.74 -4.19
N PHE A 145 3.38 -2.83 -5.18
CA PHE A 145 3.68 -3.28 -6.53
C PHE A 145 2.92 -2.44 -7.57
N GLU A 146 3.44 -2.41 -8.79
CA GLU A 146 2.71 -1.84 -9.93
C GLU A 146 1.57 -2.77 -10.33
N PRO A 147 0.31 -2.29 -10.41
CA PRO A 147 -0.81 -3.08 -10.88
C PRO A 147 -0.45 -3.80 -12.19
N PRO A 148 -0.58 -5.13 -12.24
CA PRO A 148 -0.19 -5.86 -13.43
C PRO A 148 -1.09 -5.46 -14.59
N LYS A 149 -0.47 -5.20 -15.75
CA LYS A 149 -1.22 -5.06 -17.00
C LYS A 149 -1.86 -6.41 -17.33
N PHE A 150 -3.13 -6.39 -17.73
CA PHE A 150 -3.93 -7.60 -17.96
C PHE A 150 -3.19 -8.63 -18.85
N ARG A 151 -3.04 -9.85 -18.31
CA ARG A 151 -2.51 -11.03 -19.03
C ARG A 151 -3.50 -12.18 -18.89
N ARG A 152 -4.24 -12.48 -19.96
CA ARG A 152 -5.30 -13.51 -19.99
C ARG A 152 -4.86 -14.81 -19.34
N ASP A 153 -5.79 -15.43 -18.61
CA ASP A 153 -5.64 -16.75 -17.98
C ASP A 153 -4.47 -16.89 -16.98
N THR A 154 -4.04 -15.78 -16.39
CA THR A 154 -3.02 -15.79 -15.34
C THR A 154 -3.56 -15.31 -14.00
N TYR A 155 -2.81 -15.61 -12.94
CA TYR A 155 -3.02 -15.01 -11.63
C TYR A 155 -3.06 -13.48 -11.68
N PHE A 156 -2.23 -12.87 -12.52
CA PHE A 156 -2.19 -11.42 -12.72
C PHE A 156 -3.44 -10.86 -13.40
N ALA A 157 -4.11 -11.62 -14.27
CA ALA A 157 -5.41 -11.21 -14.80
C ALA A 157 -6.46 -11.08 -13.70
N ARG A 158 -6.51 -12.04 -12.77
CA ARG A 158 -7.44 -11.99 -11.63
C ARG A 158 -7.17 -10.79 -10.71
N LEU A 159 -5.89 -10.50 -10.49
CA LEU A 159 -5.49 -9.34 -9.68
C LEU A 159 -5.84 -8.01 -10.38
N ALA A 160 -5.57 -7.91 -11.68
CA ALA A 160 -5.95 -6.74 -12.47
C ALA A 160 -7.47 -6.52 -12.46
N GLU A 161 -8.25 -7.59 -12.66
CA GLU A 161 -9.71 -7.55 -12.59
C GLU A 161 -10.22 -7.09 -11.21
N ALA A 162 -9.62 -7.58 -10.11
CA ALA A 162 -9.97 -7.13 -8.77
C ALA A 162 -9.69 -5.64 -8.56
N ILE A 163 -8.56 -5.13 -9.06
CA ILE A 163 -8.22 -3.70 -8.99
C ILE A 163 -9.20 -2.87 -9.83
N ASP A 164 -9.57 -3.33 -11.02
CA ASP A 164 -10.54 -2.67 -11.90
C ASP A 164 -11.93 -2.61 -11.24
N GLN A 165 -12.36 -3.71 -10.63
CA GLN A 165 -13.61 -3.79 -9.86
C GLN A 165 -13.61 -2.80 -8.69
N LEU A 166 -12.55 -2.78 -7.88
CA LEU A 166 -12.42 -1.86 -6.76
C LEU A 166 -12.36 -0.39 -7.21
N THR A 167 -11.67 -0.11 -8.31
CA THR A 167 -11.65 1.23 -8.90
C THR A 167 -13.06 1.65 -9.30
N SER A 168 -13.84 0.74 -9.90
CA SER A 168 -15.24 0.98 -10.27
C SER A 168 -16.15 1.19 -9.04
N MET A 169 -15.81 0.59 -7.89
CA MET A 169 -16.51 0.83 -6.63
C MET A 169 -16.17 2.18 -6.00
N GLY A 170 -15.08 2.85 -6.41
CA GLY A 170 -14.67 4.16 -5.90
C GLY A 170 -13.39 4.16 -5.07
N PHE A 171 -12.67 3.03 -4.99
CA PHE A 171 -11.32 3.01 -4.43
C PHE A 171 -10.34 3.72 -5.37
N ARG A 172 -9.33 4.40 -4.81
CA ARG A 172 -8.25 5.03 -5.58
C ARG A 172 -6.93 4.34 -5.28
N PHE A 173 -6.15 4.03 -6.30
CA PHE A 173 -4.91 3.28 -6.16
C PHE A 173 -3.68 4.16 -6.37
N PHE A 174 -2.69 3.99 -5.51
CA PHE A 174 -1.35 4.58 -5.60
C PHE A 174 -0.32 3.48 -5.38
N THR A 175 0.91 3.70 -5.84
CA THR A 175 2.00 2.75 -5.67
C THR A 175 3.17 3.38 -4.94
N TYR A 176 3.88 2.59 -4.15
CA TYR A 176 5.24 2.88 -3.74
C TYR A 176 6.16 1.74 -4.18
N GLN A 177 7.46 2.00 -4.22
CA GLN A 177 8.46 1.05 -4.70
C GLN A 177 9.32 0.55 -3.53
N PRO A 178 9.08 -0.67 -3.02
CA PRO A 178 9.85 -1.20 -1.89
C PRO A 178 11.32 -1.43 -2.24
N CYS A 179 11.58 -1.91 -3.46
CA CYS A 179 12.92 -2.14 -3.97
C CYS A 179 13.41 -0.92 -4.74
N GLU A 180 14.73 -0.68 -4.75
CA GLU A 180 15.33 0.11 -5.83
C GLU A 180 15.11 -0.68 -7.12
N GLY A 181 14.21 -0.20 -7.97
CA GLY A 181 13.95 -0.88 -9.22
C GLY A 181 15.24 -0.95 -10.04
N THR A 182 15.65 -2.15 -10.42
CA THR A 182 16.43 -2.40 -11.65
C THR A 182 15.60 -2.16 -12.91
N ASN A 183 14.39 -1.60 -12.77
CA ASN A 183 13.88 -0.69 -13.78
C ASN A 183 14.72 0.59 -13.72
N SER A 184 15.96 0.54 -14.24
CA SER A 184 16.37 1.71 -15.00
C SER A 184 15.21 1.93 -15.96
N GLY A 185 14.58 3.10 -15.88
CA GLY A 185 13.37 3.45 -16.62
C GLY A 185 13.69 3.48 -18.11
N VAL A 186 14.07 2.36 -18.68
CA VAL A 186 14.83 2.20 -19.89
C VAL A 186 14.03 1.18 -20.67
N LEU A 187 12.87 1.65 -21.15
CA LEU A 187 11.97 0.89 -21.99
C LEU A 187 12.74 0.37 -23.21
N ALA A 188 12.69 -0.95 -23.46
CA ALA A 188 13.23 -1.55 -24.69
C ALA A 188 12.32 -1.30 -25.91
N LEU A 189 11.05 -0.99 -25.67
CA LEU A 189 10.06 -0.62 -26.68
C LEU A 189 9.22 0.53 -26.16
N VAL A 190 9.11 1.60 -26.94
CA VAL A 190 8.25 2.76 -26.67
C VAL A 190 7.15 2.78 -27.73
N THR A 191 5.89 2.59 -27.30
CA THR A 191 4.71 2.71 -28.16
C THR A 191 3.88 3.93 -27.77
N GLU A 192 2.87 4.27 -28.58
CA GLU A 192 1.89 5.34 -28.26
C GLU A 192 1.34 5.20 -26.84
N ARG A 193 1.07 3.96 -26.42
CA ARG A 193 0.46 3.71 -25.11
C ARG A 193 1.35 4.17 -23.97
N GLU A 194 2.65 3.93 -24.04
CA GLU A 194 3.60 4.38 -23.01
C GLU A 194 3.71 5.92 -22.97
N VAL A 195 3.50 6.58 -24.11
CA VAL A 195 3.45 8.05 -24.20
C VAL A 195 2.20 8.61 -23.54
N VAL A 196 1.04 8.02 -23.83
CA VAL A 196 -0.24 8.38 -23.19
C VAL A 196 -0.19 8.13 -21.69
N GLU A 197 0.36 6.99 -21.27
CA GLU A 197 0.52 6.62 -19.87
C GLU A 197 1.45 7.60 -19.14
N ALA A 198 2.58 7.97 -19.74
CA ALA A 198 3.48 8.97 -19.16
C ALA A 198 2.76 10.30 -18.92
N LYS A 199 1.93 10.75 -19.88
CA LYS A 199 1.13 11.96 -19.75
C LYS A 199 0.10 11.86 -18.62
N GLN A 200 -0.62 10.74 -18.53
CA GLN A 200 -1.60 10.49 -17.48
C GLN A 200 -0.96 10.43 -16.09
N SER A 201 0.25 9.88 -15.98
CA SER A 201 1.05 9.88 -14.74
C SER A 201 1.71 11.23 -14.43
N GLY A 202 1.49 12.28 -15.23
CA GLY A 202 2.12 13.59 -15.06
C GLY A 202 3.62 13.65 -15.37
N ARG A 203 4.18 12.60 -15.98
CA ARG A 203 5.59 12.54 -16.42
C ARG A 203 5.75 13.34 -17.71
N LYS A 204 6.87 14.08 -17.81
CA LYS A 204 7.22 14.86 -19.02
C LYS A 204 8.29 14.18 -19.88
N THR A 205 8.94 13.15 -19.35
CA THR A 205 10.05 12.47 -20.00
C THR A 205 9.89 10.96 -19.84
N ILE A 206 10.12 10.23 -20.93
CA ILE A 206 10.24 8.79 -21.00
C ILE A 206 11.70 8.49 -21.29
N VAL A 207 12.33 7.72 -20.41
CA VAL A 207 13.68 7.21 -20.66
C VAL A 207 13.55 5.82 -21.33
N CYS A 208 14.42 5.51 -22.29
CA CYS A 208 14.41 4.25 -23.03
C CYS A 208 15.83 3.71 -23.25
N ALA A 209 15.96 2.41 -23.54
CA ALA A 209 17.25 1.80 -23.84
C ALA A 209 17.95 2.48 -25.02
N ALA A 210 19.29 2.49 -25.02
CA ALA A 210 20.05 3.00 -26.17
C ALA A 210 19.62 2.30 -27.47
N GLY A 211 19.36 0.99 -27.39
CA GLY A 211 18.82 0.15 -28.46
C GLY A 211 17.29 0.02 -28.48
N ALA A 212 16.55 0.90 -27.80
CA ALA A 212 15.10 0.79 -27.74
C ALA A 212 14.46 1.01 -29.12
N ILE A 213 13.45 0.23 -29.42
CA ILE A 213 12.57 0.44 -30.56
C ILE A 213 11.57 1.51 -30.16
N VAL A 214 11.51 2.62 -30.90
CA VAL A 214 10.49 3.65 -30.73
C VAL A 214 9.58 3.57 -31.96
N THR A 215 8.29 3.29 -31.75
CA THR A 215 7.36 3.20 -32.89
C THR A 215 7.12 4.58 -33.48
N PRO A 216 6.86 4.71 -34.80
CA PRO A 216 6.55 6.01 -35.41
C PRO A 216 5.38 6.71 -34.72
N LEU A 217 4.34 5.94 -34.38
CA LEU A 217 3.17 6.45 -33.67
C LEU A 217 3.53 7.04 -32.30
N ALA A 218 4.45 6.41 -31.55
CA ALA A 218 4.93 6.94 -30.28
C ALA A 218 5.62 8.30 -30.44
N VAL A 219 6.40 8.50 -31.51
CA VAL A 219 7.07 9.77 -31.79
C VAL A 219 6.06 10.88 -32.05
N ASP A 220 5.02 10.57 -32.81
CA ASP A 220 3.97 11.54 -33.15
C ASP A 220 3.14 11.91 -31.91
N THR A 221 2.67 10.92 -31.15
CA THR A 221 1.95 11.13 -29.88
C THR A 221 2.82 11.90 -28.86
N ALA A 222 4.13 11.66 -28.82
CA ALA A 222 5.01 12.33 -27.88
C ALA A 222 5.15 13.82 -28.20
N LYS A 223 5.19 14.19 -29.48
CA LYS A 223 5.14 15.58 -29.92
C LYS A 223 3.82 16.25 -29.54
N GLU A 224 2.69 15.57 -29.79
CA GLU A 224 1.36 16.09 -29.47
C GLU A 224 1.16 16.31 -27.96
N LEU A 225 1.59 15.34 -27.15
CA LEU A 225 1.40 15.38 -25.70
C LEU A 225 2.51 16.12 -24.94
N GLN A 226 3.51 16.67 -25.65
CA GLN A 226 4.69 17.33 -25.09
C GLN A 226 5.45 16.44 -24.10
N ILE A 227 5.70 15.19 -24.51
CA ILE A 227 6.49 14.20 -23.79
C ILE A 227 7.83 14.05 -24.50
N HIS A 228 8.94 14.13 -23.76
CA HIS A 228 10.28 13.90 -24.28
C HIS A 228 10.65 12.42 -24.21
N ILE A 229 11.21 11.86 -25.28
CA ILE A 229 11.74 10.49 -25.28
C ILE A 229 13.27 10.59 -25.28
N GLU A 230 13.89 10.19 -24.18
CA GLU A 230 15.35 10.22 -23.99
C GLU A 230 15.91 8.80 -24.02
N ARG A 231 16.95 8.58 -24.84
CA ARG A 231 17.68 7.32 -24.85
C ARG A 231 18.76 7.37 -23.78
N ALA A 232 18.80 6.38 -22.90
CA ALA A 232 19.86 6.21 -21.93
C ALA A 232 21.21 6.15 -22.68
N GLN A 233 22.13 7.05 -22.35
CA GLN A 233 23.50 6.96 -22.82
C GLN A 233 24.21 5.84 -22.03
N VAL A 234 24.84 4.92 -22.77
CA VAL A 234 25.69 3.86 -22.20
C VAL A 234 27.00 4.46 -21.73
#